data_AF-A0A2V9BV09-F1
#
_entry.id   AF-A0A2V9BV09-F1
#
_cell.length_a   1.000
_cell.length_b   1.000
_cell.length_c   1.000
_cell.angle_alpha   90.00
_cell.angle_beta   90.00
_cell.angle_gamma   90.00
#
_symmetry.space_group_name_H-M   'P 1'
#
loop_
_entity.id
_entity.type
_entity.pdbx_description
1 polymer ?
#
loop_
_entity_poly.entity_id
_entity_poly.type
_entity_poly.pdbx_seq_one_letter_code
_entity_poly.pdbx_strand_id
1 'polypeptide(L)' 'MDSHALQAFASIVPDVNDYKQQLVERTPAKRIGTPDDVARVVVFLCSPQAEWIRGQTIIADGGLSLRQ' A
#
# COMPACT_ATOMS: atom_id res chain seq x y z
N MET A 1 -34.52 1.15 3.74
CA MET A 1 -33.37 0.67 2.93
C MET A 1 -32.54 -0.15 3.90
N ASP A 2 -32.93 -1.41 4.02
CA ASP A 2 -32.87 -2.12 5.28
C ASP A 2 -31.56 -2.91 5.38
N SER A 3 -30.61 -2.27 6.05
CA SER A 3 -29.59 -2.74 7.02
C SER A 3 -28.95 -4.15 6.95
N HIS A 4 -29.42 -5.13 6.19
CA HIS A 4 -28.83 -6.49 6.19
C HIS A 4 -27.56 -6.61 5.33
N ALA A 5 -27.49 -5.91 4.19
CA ALA A 5 -26.28 -5.91 3.36
C ALA A 5 -25.10 -5.17 4.04
N LEU A 6 -25.40 -4.10 4.78
CA LEU A 6 -24.42 -3.35 5.57
C LEU A 6 -23.92 -4.18 6.78
N GLN A 7 -24.81 -4.91 7.45
CA GLN A 7 -24.42 -5.82 8.54
C GLN A 7 -23.55 -6.98 8.04
N ALA A 8 -23.89 -7.59 6.90
CA ALA A 8 -23.07 -8.63 6.29
C ALA A 8 -21.67 -8.10 5.91
N PHE A 9 -21.58 -6.90 5.35
CA PHE A 9 -20.31 -6.26 5.02
C PHE A 9 -19.46 -5.98 6.26
N ALA A 10 -20.05 -5.42 7.31
CA ALA A 10 -19.35 -5.13 8.57
C ALA A 10 -18.87 -6.38 9.32
N SER A 11 -19.49 -7.55 9.09
CA SER A 11 -19.10 -8.81 9.72
C SER A 11 -17.91 -9.50 9.02
N ILE A 12 -17.66 -9.14 7.76
CA ILE A 12 -16.63 -9.76 6.90
C ILE A 12 -15.39 -8.87 6.81
N VAL A 13 -15.57 -7.55 6.91
CA VAL A 13 -14.50 -6.57 6.91
C VAL A 13 -13.98 -6.43 8.34
N PRO A 14 -12.71 -6.77 8.63
CA PRO A 14 -12.11 -6.51 9.93
C PRO A 14 -12.27 -5.03 10.29
N ASP A 15 -12.28 -4.69 11.58
CA ASP A 15 -12.24 -3.29 11.98
C ASP A 15 -11.12 -2.58 11.22
N VAL A 16 -11.45 -1.46 10.59
CA VAL A 16 -10.52 -0.77 9.68
C VAL A 16 -9.26 -0.35 10.42
N ASN A 17 -9.34 -0.10 11.73
CA ASN A 17 -8.18 0.24 12.54
C ASN A 17 -7.33 -0.99 12.84
N ASP A 18 -7.95 -2.12 13.19
CA ASP A 18 -7.24 -3.39 13.41
C ASP A 18 -6.49 -3.80 12.13
N TYR A 19 -7.15 -3.70 10.97
CA TYR A 19 -6.52 -4.01 9.69
C TYR A 19 -5.37 -3.05 9.36
N LYS A 20 -5.53 -1.74 9.62
CA LYS A 20 -4.45 -0.76 9.46
C LYS A 20 -3.27 -1.06 10.39
N GLN A 21 -3.52 -1.43 11.64
CA GLN A 21 -2.46 -1.80 12.58
C GLN A 21 -1.71 -3.03 12.11
N GLN A 22 -2.40 -4.08 11.70
CA GLN A 22 -1.77 -5.29 11.13
C GLN A 22 -0.92 -4.97 9.89
N LEU A 23 -1.38 -4.08 9.02
CA LEU A 23 -0.59 -3.62 7.87
C LEU A 23 0.66 -2.88 8.31
N VAL A 24 0.55 -1.97 9.28
CA VAL A 24 1.69 -1.23 9.84
C VAL A 24 2.71 -2.18 10.46
N GLU A 25 2.26 -3.19 11.20
CA GLU A 25 3.15 -4.16 11.85
C GLU A 25 3.92 -5.00 10.83
N ARG A 26 3.26 -5.44 9.76
CA ARG A 26 3.85 -6.26 8.70
C ARG A 26 4.71 -5.48 7.72
N THR A 27 4.50 -4.16 7.61
CA THR A 27 5.28 -3.29 6.74
C THR A 27 6.59 -2.91 7.43
N PRO A 28 7.77 -3.20 6.86
CA PRO A 28 9.06 -2.79 7.41
C PRO A 28 9.19 -1.29 7.68
N ALA A 29 8.58 -0.44 6.85
CA ALA A 29 8.53 1.00 7.06
C ALA A 29 7.69 1.45 8.28
N LYS A 30 6.95 0.53 8.94
CA LYS A 30 6.14 0.77 10.14
C LYS A 30 5.15 1.93 10.03
N ARG A 31 4.61 2.15 8.84
CA ARG A 31 3.55 3.12 8.58
C ARG A 31 2.78 2.76 7.32
N ILE A 32 1.59 3.32 7.19
CA ILE A 32 0.86 3.32 5.92
C ILE A 32 1.54 4.31 4.96
N GLY A 33 1.65 3.91 3.69
CA GLY A 33 2.17 4.77 2.62
C GLY A 33 1.26 5.97 2.36
N THR A 34 1.84 7.06 1.89
CA THR A 34 1.10 8.22 1.39
C THR A 34 1.19 8.29 -0.14
N PRO A 35 0.30 9.02 -0.82
CA PRO A 35 0.42 9.24 -2.26
C PRO A 35 1.80 9.78 -2.68
N ASP A 36 2.42 10.60 -1.84
CA ASP A 36 3.75 11.17 -2.12
C ASP A 36 4.86 10.11 -2.16
N ASP A 37 4.73 8.98 -1.45
CA ASP A 37 5.71 7.89 -1.50
C ASP A 37 5.80 7.30 -2.91
N VAL A 38 4.66 7.12 -3.56
CA VAL A 38 4.59 6.63 -4.94
C VAL A 38 5.00 7.73 -5.92
N ALA A 39 4.53 8.97 -5.70
CA ALA A 39 4.84 10.11 -6.57
C ALA A 39 6.36 10.35 -6.67
N ARG A 40 7.10 10.23 -5.57
CA ARG A 40 8.57 10.35 -5.58
C ARG A 40 9.25 9.31 -6.47
N VAL A 41 8.78 8.06 -6.45
CA VAL A 41 9.29 6.99 -7.32
C VAL A 41 8.98 7.31 -8.78
N VAL A 42 7.76 7.74 -9.08
CA VAL A 42 7.37 8.12 -10.46
C VAL A 42 8.20 9.29 -10.97
N VAL A 43 8.37 10.34 -10.17
CA VAL A 43 9.20 11.51 -10.52
C VAL A 43 10.63 11.09 -10.84
N PHE A 44 11.22 10.20 -10.03
CA PHE A 44 12.54 9.63 -10.33
C PHE A 44 12.54 8.87 -11.67
N LEU A 45 11.56 8.00 -11.92
CA LEU A 45 11.51 7.22 -13.16
C LEU A 45 11.29 8.06 -14.42
N CYS A 46 10.63 9.21 -14.30
CA CYS A 46 10.46 10.17 -15.39
C CYS A 46 11.68 11.10 -15.57
N SER A 47 12.66 11.04 -14.67
CA SER A 47 13.83 11.91 -14.71
C SER A 47 14.96 11.32 -15.59
N PRO A 48 15.90 12.16 -16.11
CA PRO A 48 17.06 11.67 -16.87
C PRO A 48 17.93 10.66 -16.09
N GLN A 49 17.89 10.70 -14.76
CA GLN A 49 18.67 9.80 -13.90
C GLN A 49 18.24 8.34 -14.02
N ALA A 50 17.02 8.08 -14.51
CA ALA A 50 16.48 6.72 -14.69
C ALA A 50 16.57 6.22 -16.14
N GLU A 51 17.35 6.86 -17.03
CA GLU A 51 17.35 6.59 -18.48
C GLU A 51 17.50 5.10 -18.83
N TRP A 52 18.33 4.38 -18.08
CA TRP A 52 18.65 2.96 -18.29
C TRP A 52 17.69 1.97 -17.62
N ILE A 53 16.67 2.45 -16.89
CA ILE A 53 15.68 1.60 -16.23
C ILE A 53 14.49 1.41 -17.18
N ARG A 54 14.41 0.26 -17.84
CA ARG A 54 13.34 -0.07 -18.81
C ARG A 54 12.81 -1.48 -18.60
N GLY A 55 11.51 -1.67 -18.86
CA GLY A 55 10.84 -2.97 -18.76
C GLY A 55 10.77 -3.55 -17.33
N GLN A 56 11.01 -2.74 -16.30
CA GLN A 56 11.01 -3.18 -14.91
C GLN A 56 9.69 -2.85 -14.22
N THR A 57 9.29 -3.72 -13.29
CA THR A 57 8.23 -3.43 -12.32
C THR A 57 8.89 -3.09 -10.99
N ILE A 58 8.61 -1.90 -10.45
CA ILE A 58 9.13 -1.44 -9.17
C ILE A 58 8.03 -1.49 -8.13
N ILE A 59 8.24 -2.27 -7.06
CA ILE A 59 7.31 -2.39 -5.94
C ILE A 59 7.65 -1.32 -4.90
N ALA A 60 6.78 -0.32 -4.75
CA ALA A 60 6.92 0.78 -3.80
C ALA A 60 5.87 0.65 -2.68
N ASP A 61 6.08 -0.29 -1.75
CA ASP A 61 5.09 -0.68 -0.74
C ASP A 61 5.59 -0.62 0.71
N GLY A 62 6.71 0.07 0.95
CA GLY A 62 7.34 0.14 2.28
C GLY A 62 7.91 -1.19 2.78
N GLY A 63 8.03 -2.19 1.89
CA GLY A 63 8.56 -3.53 2.16
C GLY A 63 7.51 -4.58 2.48
N LEU A 64 6.21 -4.29 2.28
CA LEU A 64 5.12 -5.22 2.59
C LEU A 64 5.20 -6.54 1.82
N SER A 65 5.73 -6.52 0.60
CA SER A 65 5.90 -7.70 -0.26
C SER A 65 7.13 -8.55 0.08
N LEU A 66 7.98 -8.09 1.00
CA LEU A 66 9.15 -8.86 1.43
C LEU A 66 8.68 -10.11 2.18
N ARG A 67 9.24 -11.27 1.81
CA ARG A 67 9.07 -12.50 2.58
C ARG A 67 10.11 -12.48 3.70
N GLN A 68 9.66 -12.39 4.95
CA GLN A 68 10.49 -12.58 6.14
C GLN A 68 10.32 -14.01 6.66
#